data_AF-A0A7V8NQD7-F1
#
_entry.id   AF-A0A7V8NQD7-F1
#
_cell.length_a   1.000
_cell.length_b   1.000
_cell.length_c   1.000
_cell.angle_alpha   90.00
_cell.angle_beta   90.00
_cell.angle_gamma   90.00
#
_symmetry.space_group_name_H-M   'P 1'
#
loop_
_entity.id
_entity.type
_entity.pdbx_description
1 polymer ?
#
loop_
_entity_poly.entity_id
_entity_poly.type
_entity_poly.pdbx_seq_one_letter_code
_entity_poly.pdbx_strand_id
1 'polypeptide(L)'
;EGRTFDARDSATSMPVVIVNQLLARRYFGSQSPIGEHLLVGSGGTHTLRMLRQPMEIIGVVQNSKYSSLDEDFMPEAYFPLSQIQQNVAENTAFEIRTAMTPAALIPALRDAMGSVNKLASLQFTTLKQEAGDTVAQEHLLAVLSGFFGGLALLLTAIGLYGVMAYVVTLRTHEIGIRLALGAQRSSILRLVMRDAAIVLVVGIAAGLLGSIWITRLAKGLLFGLTPNDPVTMGLAIAAMATVALAATYIPAQRAIRVDPMIALRYE
;
A
#
# COMPACT_ATOMS: atom_id res chain seq x y z
N GLU A 1 16.50 -22.24 15.60
CA GLU A 1 17.37 -23.04 16.50
C GLU A 1 16.59 -24.20 17.09
N GLY A 2 17.25 -25.24 17.59
CA GLY A 2 16.59 -26.43 18.12
C GLY A 2 16.09 -27.39 17.04
N ARG A 3 14.99 -28.09 17.32
CA ARG A 3 14.35 -29.07 16.41
C ARG A 3 12.92 -28.66 16.04
N THR A 4 12.43 -29.23 14.94
CA THR A 4 11.01 -29.16 14.56
C THR A 4 10.20 -30.29 15.22
N PHE A 5 8.88 -30.21 15.12
CA PHE A 5 8.00 -31.33 15.45
C PHE A 5 8.26 -32.53 14.56
N ASP A 6 8.23 -33.72 15.16
CA ASP A 6 8.35 -34.98 14.44
C ASP A 6 7.48 -36.08 15.07
N ALA A 7 7.59 -37.30 14.57
CA ALA A 7 6.76 -38.43 14.99
C ALA A 7 6.91 -38.80 16.48
N ARG A 8 7.94 -38.31 17.18
CA ARG A 8 8.14 -38.52 18.63
C ARG A 8 7.18 -37.69 19.47
N ASP A 9 6.68 -36.57 18.94
CA ASP A 9 5.80 -35.62 19.62
C ASP A 9 4.34 -36.09 19.53
N SER A 10 4.05 -37.26 20.09
CA SER A 10 2.73 -37.88 20.10
C SER A 10 1.84 -37.38 21.25
N ALA A 11 0.54 -37.71 21.22
CA ALA A 11 -0.43 -37.40 22.28
C ALA A 11 -0.03 -37.90 23.69
N THR A 12 0.83 -38.92 23.76
CA THR A 12 1.28 -39.55 25.02
C THR A 12 2.71 -39.16 25.40
N SER A 13 3.40 -38.39 24.55
CA SER A 13 4.74 -37.89 24.81
C SER A 13 4.71 -36.66 25.73
N MET A 14 5.90 -36.21 26.15
CA MET A 14 6.03 -34.97 26.89
C MET A 14 5.51 -33.79 26.05
N PRO A 15 4.70 -32.87 26.62
CA PRO A 15 4.21 -31.71 25.91
C PRO A 15 5.36 -30.83 25.44
N VAL A 16 5.38 -30.50 24.14
CA VAL A 16 6.44 -29.69 23.53
C VAL A 16 5.86 -28.48 22.80
N VAL A 17 6.65 -27.42 22.70
CA VAL A 17 6.28 -26.17 22.03
C VAL A 17 7.45 -25.61 21.22
N ILE A 18 7.14 -24.97 20.11
CA ILE A 18 8.10 -24.17 19.34
C ILE A 18 7.65 -22.72 19.46
N VAL A 19 8.58 -21.80 19.68
CA VAL A 19 8.27 -20.37 19.85
C VAL A 19 8.97 -19.54 18.80
N ASN A 20 8.45 -18.35 18.51
CA ASN A 20 9.15 -17.42 17.63
C ASN A 20 10.23 -16.61 18.38
N GLN A 21 11.13 -15.98 17.62
CA GLN A 21 12.23 -15.17 18.16
C GLN A 21 11.73 -14.05 19.08
N LEU A 22 10.58 -13.44 18.77
CA LEU A 22 10.04 -12.34 19.56
C LEU A 22 9.60 -12.81 20.95
N LEU A 23 8.90 -13.95 21.05
CA LEU A 23 8.53 -14.56 22.32
C LEU A 23 9.78 -14.95 23.11
N ALA A 24 10.72 -15.64 22.45
CA ALA A 24 11.99 -16.04 23.07
C ALA A 24 12.72 -14.84 23.69
N ARG A 25 12.90 -13.75 22.93
CA ARG A 25 13.55 -12.53 23.43
C ARG A 25 12.77 -11.85 24.55
N ARG A 26 11.44 -11.86 24.47
CA ARG A 26 10.58 -11.18 25.46
C ARG A 26 10.67 -11.82 26.84
N TYR A 27 10.73 -13.16 26.91
CA TYR A 27 10.70 -13.89 28.19
C TYR A 27 12.08 -14.36 28.65
N PHE A 28 13.00 -14.65 27.73
CA PHE A 28 14.32 -15.21 28.04
C PHE A 28 15.47 -14.24 27.73
N GLY A 29 15.18 -13.09 27.11
CA GLY A 29 16.20 -12.08 26.79
C GLY A 29 17.24 -12.63 25.81
N SER A 30 18.50 -12.71 26.27
CA SER A 30 19.61 -13.29 25.52
C SER A 30 19.90 -14.76 25.90
N GLN A 31 19.17 -15.33 26.86
CA GLN A 31 19.34 -16.72 27.26
C GLN A 31 18.65 -17.66 26.26
N SER A 32 19.21 -18.86 26.10
CA SER A 32 18.60 -19.89 25.26
C SER A 32 17.29 -20.36 25.89
N PRO A 33 16.15 -20.26 25.19
CA PRO A 33 14.87 -20.76 25.70
C PRO A 33 14.74 -22.28 25.54
N ILE A 34 15.65 -22.95 24.82
CA ILE A 34 15.55 -24.39 24.53
C ILE A 34 15.74 -25.19 25.81
N GLY A 35 14.83 -26.12 26.08
CA GLY A 35 14.79 -26.95 27.31
C GLY A 35 14.04 -26.30 28.47
N GLU A 36 13.72 -25.01 28.36
CA GLU A 36 12.89 -24.33 29.35
C GLU A 36 11.41 -24.69 29.17
N HIS A 37 10.65 -24.53 30.25
CA HIS A 37 9.24 -24.92 30.27
C HIS A 37 8.34 -23.71 30.25
N LEU A 38 7.37 -23.72 29.34
CA LEU A 38 6.38 -22.67 29.18
C LEU A 38 5.00 -23.20 29.60
N LEU A 39 4.30 -22.42 30.43
CA LEU A 39 2.94 -22.71 30.83
C LEU A 39 2.01 -21.69 30.16
N VAL A 40 1.13 -22.14 29.28
CA VAL A 40 0.23 -21.25 28.55
C VAL A 40 -1.09 -21.14 29.32
N GLY A 41 -1.34 -19.96 29.89
CA GLY A 41 -2.58 -19.66 30.61
C GLY A 41 -3.80 -19.67 29.67
N SER A 42 -4.91 -20.25 30.13
CA SER A 42 -6.20 -20.25 29.42
C SER A 42 -6.87 -18.87 29.54
N GLY A 43 -6.48 -17.93 28.68
CA GLY A 43 -6.89 -16.52 28.75
C GLY A 43 -8.23 -16.15 28.10
N GLY A 44 -8.93 -17.04 27.38
CA GLY A 44 -10.18 -16.60 26.75
C GLY A 44 -10.97 -17.59 25.90
N THR A 45 -10.44 -18.78 25.60
CA THR A 45 -11.13 -19.78 24.78
C THR A 45 -11.03 -21.15 25.44
N HIS A 46 -12.18 -21.81 25.60
CA HIS A 46 -12.30 -23.16 26.17
C HIS A 46 -11.48 -24.24 25.44
N THR A 47 -10.89 -23.88 24.29
CA THR A 47 -10.13 -24.72 23.34
C THR A 47 -8.75 -25.18 23.86
N LEU A 48 -8.25 -24.60 24.96
CA LEU A 48 -6.85 -24.80 25.39
C LEU A 48 -6.72 -25.37 26.80
N ARG A 49 -7.70 -26.16 27.26
CA ARG A 49 -7.69 -26.74 28.63
C ARG A 49 -6.49 -27.67 28.89
N MET A 50 -5.89 -28.22 27.83
CA MET A 50 -4.66 -29.03 27.85
C MET A 50 -3.39 -28.21 28.14
N LEU A 51 -3.40 -26.90 27.88
CA LEU A 51 -2.21 -26.04 28.02
C LEU A 51 -1.83 -25.69 29.47
N ARG A 52 -2.50 -26.29 30.46
CA ARG A 52 -2.19 -26.11 31.88
C ARG A 52 -0.97 -26.93 32.35
N GLN A 53 -0.43 -27.79 31.50
CA GLN A 53 0.81 -28.53 31.80
C GLN A 53 2.02 -27.75 31.27
N PRO A 54 3.15 -27.77 31.99
CA PRO A 54 4.40 -27.18 31.49
C PRO A 54 4.82 -27.88 30.18
N MET A 55 5.09 -27.11 29.14
CA MET A 55 5.55 -27.61 27.85
C MET A 55 7.01 -27.24 27.63
N GLU A 56 7.84 -28.19 27.21
CA GLU A 56 9.25 -27.93 26.93
C GLU A 56 9.40 -27.20 25.59
N ILE A 57 10.18 -26.11 25.59
CA ILE A 57 10.54 -25.39 24.37
C ILE A 57 11.63 -26.18 23.64
N ILE A 58 11.28 -26.74 22.50
CA ILE A 58 12.19 -27.61 21.71
C ILE A 58 12.83 -26.89 20.51
N GLY A 59 12.35 -25.69 20.18
CA GLY A 59 12.80 -24.95 19.02
C GLY A 59 12.39 -23.48 19.02
N VAL A 60 13.18 -22.69 18.30
CA VAL A 60 12.94 -21.26 18.04
C VAL A 60 12.93 -21.00 16.54
N VAL A 61 11.84 -20.44 16.04
CA VAL A 61 11.66 -20.08 14.62
C VAL A 61 11.71 -18.57 14.42
N GLN A 62 11.94 -18.14 13.17
CA GLN A 62 11.86 -16.71 12.83
C GLN A 62 10.42 -16.20 13.00
N ASN A 63 10.28 -14.90 13.23
CA ASN A 63 8.95 -14.29 13.31
C ASN A 63 8.26 -14.37 11.95
N SER A 64 6.99 -14.75 11.95
CA SER A 64 6.13 -14.74 10.77
C SER A 64 5.00 -13.74 10.95
N LYS A 65 4.40 -13.32 9.84
CA LYS A 65 3.10 -12.66 9.84
C LYS A 65 2.03 -13.70 9.54
N TYR A 66 0.91 -13.63 10.23
CA TYR A 66 -0.15 -14.63 10.22
C TYR A 66 -1.45 -14.08 9.64
N SER A 67 -1.86 -12.84 9.97
CA SER A 67 -3.17 -12.31 9.56
C SER A 67 -3.09 -11.29 8.44
N SER A 68 -2.05 -10.44 8.44
CA SER A 68 -1.86 -9.44 7.38
C SER A 68 -0.39 -9.15 7.08
N LEU A 69 -0.11 -8.54 5.93
CA LEU A 69 1.26 -8.18 5.55
C LEU A 69 1.77 -6.93 6.28
N ASP A 70 0.91 -6.16 6.91
CA ASP A 70 1.21 -4.92 7.61
C ASP A 70 1.24 -5.08 9.14
N GLU A 71 0.86 -6.23 9.69
CA GLU A 71 0.89 -6.45 11.14
C GLU A 71 2.32 -6.40 11.70
N ASP A 72 2.43 -5.96 12.95
CA ASP A 72 3.63 -6.14 13.75
C ASP A 72 3.77 -7.61 14.13
N PHE A 73 5.01 -8.09 14.19
CA PHE A 73 5.28 -9.43 14.70
C PHE A 73 4.75 -9.55 16.13
N MET A 74 3.98 -10.60 16.40
CA MET A 74 3.47 -10.90 17.73
C MET A 74 4.26 -12.05 18.37
N PRO A 75 4.35 -12.15 19.71
CA PRO A 75 4.90 -13.34 20.36
C PRO A 75 4.03 -14.56 20.06
N GLU A 76 4.60 -15.57 19.39
CA GLU A 76 3.86 -16.75 18.92
C GLU A 76 4.43 -18.04 19.48
N ALA A 77 3.54 -19.00 19.69
CA ALA A 77 3.84 -20.38 20.06
C ALA A 77 3.10 -21.33 19.13
N TYR A 78 3.82 -22.31 18.60
CA TYR A 78 3.32 -23.37 17.74
C TYR A 78 3.23 -24.65 18.54
N PHE A 79 2.18 -25.43 18.28
CA PHE A 79 1.88 -26.66 19.00
C PHE A 79 1.72 -27.81 18.00
N PRO A 80 2.20 -29.03 18.34
CA PRO A 80 2.00 -30.17 17.47
C PRO A 80 0.54 -30.62 17.54
N LEU A 81 -0.10 -30.73 16.37
CA LEU A 81 -1.52 -31.10 16.26
C LEU A 81 -1.83 -32.45 16.94
N SER A 82 -0.87 -33.38 16.92
CA SER A 82 -0.92 -34.69 17.58
C SER A 82 -1.10 -34.63 19.10
N GLN A 83 -0.73 -33.53 19.76
CA GLN A 83 -0.89 -33.34 21.21
C GLN A 83 -2.16 -32.58 21.58
N ILE A 84 -2.91 -32.05 20.59
CA ILE A 84 -4.14 -31.29 20.83
C ILE A 84 -5.34 -32.25 20.88
N GLN A 85 -5.85 -32.52 22.08
CA GLN A 85 -6.91 -33.51 22.31
C GLN A 85 -8.36 -33.03 22.00
N GLN A 86 -8.58 -31.76 21.68
CA GLN A 86 -9.92 -31.23 21.33
C GLN A 86 -10.11 -31.13 19.82
N ASN A 87 -11.36 -31.16 19.34
CA ASN A 87 -11.74 -31.06 17.93
C ASN A 87 -11.18 -29.77 17.27
N VAL A 88 -9.95 -29.83 16.76
CA VAL A 88 -9.33 -28.82 15.88
C VAL A 88 -9.92 -28.90 14.46
N ALA A 89 -10.82 -29.86 14.23
CA ALA A 89 -11.35 -30.22 12.93
C ALA A 89 -12.07 -29.08 12.19
N GLU A 90 -12.56 -28.06 12.91
CA GLU A 90 -13.35 -26.99 12.28
C GLU A 90 -12.52 -25.99 11.48
N ASN A 91 -11.19 -25.88 11.71
CA ASN A 91 -10.31 -24.92 11.01
C ASN A 91 -8.91 -25.50 10.70
N THR A 92 -8.83 -26.77 10.28
CA THR A 92 -7.54 -27.36 9.88
C THR A 92 -7.28 -27.11 8.40
N ALA A 93 -6.23 -26.34 8.10
CA ALA A 93 -5.69 -26.20 6.75
C ALA A 93 -4.50 -27.15 6.54
N PHE A 94 -4.37 -27.67 5.32
CA PHE A 94 -3.19 -28.44 4.91
C PHE A 94 -2.32 -27.57 4.01
N GLU A 95 -1.08 -27.33 4.45
CA GLU A 95 -0.08 -26.64 3.65
C GLU A 95 0.75 -27.66 2.86
N ILE A 96 0.83 -27.46 1.54
CA ILE A 96 1.54 -28.36 0.64
C ILE A 96 2.58 -27.58 -0.15
N ARG A 97 3.85 -27.95 0.04
CA ARG A 97 4.95 -27.41 -0.76
C ARG A 97 5.15 -28.26 -2.01
N THR A 98 5.09 -27.63 -3.18
CA THR A 98 5.31 -28.28 -4.47
C THR A 98 6.16 -27.41 -5.40
N ALA A 99 6.90 -28.05 -6.31
CA ALA A 99 7.61 -27.38 -7.40
C ALA A 99 6.75 -27.26 -8.68
N MET A 100 5.60 -27.95 -8.72
CA MET A 100 4.66 -27.91 -9.85
C MET A 100 3.75 -26.69 -9.79
N THR A 101 3.09 -26.37 -10.91
CA THR A 101 2.02 -25.37 -10.89
C THR A 101 0.87 -25.87 -9.99
N PRO A 102 0.34 -25.05 -9.07
CA PRO A 102 -0.73 -25.47 -8.15
C PRO A 102 -1.95 -26.03 -8.90
N ALA A 103 -2.32 -25.44 -10.03
CA ALA A 103 -3.42 -25.88 -10.88
C ALA A 103 -3.28 -27.34 -11.37
N ALA A 104 -2.06 -27.81 -11.60
CA ALA A 104 -1.80 -29.18 -12.03
C ALA A 104 -1.88 -30.20 -10.88
N LEU A 105 -1.70 -29.74 -9.63
CA LEU A 105 -1.73 -30.60 -8.44
C LEU A 105 -3.15 -30.81 -7.89
N ILE A 106 -4.05 -29.84 -8.08
CA ILE A 106 -5.42 -29.86 -7.56
C ILE A 106 -6.20 -31.15 -7.88
N PRO A 107 -6.19 -31.69 -9.13
CA PRO A 107 -6.91 -32.93 -9.44
C PRO A 107 -6.39 -34.12 -8.62
N ALA A 108 -5.07 -34.28 -8.52
CA ALA A 108 -4.46 -35.37 -7.77
C ALA A 108 -4.79 -35.29 -6.26
N LEU A 109 -4.83 -34.09 -5.69
CA LEU A 109 -5.23 -33.89 -4.29
C LEU A 109 -6.71 -34.18 -4.07
N ARG A 110 -7.57 -33.79 -5.02
CA ARG A 110 -9.00 -34.09 -4.96
C ARG A 110 -9.26 -35.60 -5.01
N ASP A 111 -8.55 -36.33 -5.87
CA ASP A 111 -8.67 -37.79 -5.95
C ASP A 111 -8.15 -38.47 -4.68
N ALA A 112 -6.99 -38.05 -4.17
CA ALA A 112 -6.43 -38.57 -2.93
C ALA A 112 -7.38 -38.34 -1.75
N MET A 113 -7.93 -37.13 -1.59
CA MET A 113 -8.90 -36.83 -0.54
C MET A 113 -10.23 -37.55 -0.76
N GLY A 114 -10.68 -37.68 -2.01
CA GLY A 114 -11.89 -38.41 -2.36
C GLY A 114 -11.83 -39.91 -2.03
N SER A 115 -10.61 -40.48 -1.95
CA SER A 115 -10.40 -41.86 -1.46
C SER A 115 -10.61 -42.00 0.05
N VAL A 116 -10.41 -40.90 0.81
CA VAL A 116 -10.59 -40.85 2.27
C VAL A 116 -12.01 -40.44 2.64
N ASN A 117 -12.50 -39.33 2.07
CA ASN A 117 -13.82 -38.80 2.33
C ASN A 117 -14.39 -38.06 1.10
N LYS A 118 -15.40 -38.67 0.46
CA LYS A 118 -16.09 -38.10 -0.72
C LYS A 118 -16.96 -36.88 -0.42
N LEU A 119 -17.33 -36.65 0.84
CA LEU A 119 -18.16 -35.53 1.28
C LEU A 119 -17.33 -34.31 1.71
N ALA A 120 -16.00 -34.40 1.69
CA ALA A 120 -15.14 -33.30 2.08
C ALA A 120 -15.23 -32.15 1.06
N SER A 121 -15.65 -30.98 1.51
CA SER A 121 -15.52 -29.75 0.72
C SER A 121 -14.07 -29.27 0.78
N LEU A 122 -13.40 -29.27 -0.37
CA LEU A 122 -12.01 -28.84 -0.48
C LEU A 122 -11.95 -27.46 -1.14
N GLN A 123 -11.42 -26.49 -0.40
CA GLN A 123 -11.04 -25.20 -0.94
C GLN A 123 -9.53 -25.19 -1.15
N PHE A 124 -9.10 -24.80 -2.34
CA PHE A 124 -7.69 -24.69 -2.70
C PHE A 124 -7.34 -23.22 -2.87
N THR A 125 -6.48 -22.71 -2.00
CA THR A 125 -5.95 -21.34 -2.09
C THR A 125 -4.42 -21.43 -2.14
N THR A 126 -3.80 -20.63 -3.00
CA THR A 126 -2.34 -20.53 -3.02
C THR A 126 -1.90 -19.43 -2.08
N LEU A 127 -0.74 -19.58 -1.42
CA LEU A 127 -0.16 -18.51 -0.59
C LEU A 127 -0.03 -17.18 -1.34
N LYS A 128 0.25 -17.23 -2.66
CA LYS A 128 0.33 -16.03 -3.49
C LYS A 128 -1.03 -15.34 -3.65
N GLN A 129 -2.10 -16.12 -3.80
CA GLN A 129 -3.46 -15.60 -3.90
C GLN A 129 -3.92 -15.04 -2.57
N GLU A 130 -3.71 -15.77 -1.49
CA GLU A 130 -4.05 -15.33 -0.13
C GLU A 130 -3.34 -14.03 0.25
N ALA A 131 -2.03 -13.94 -0.01
CA ALA A 131 -1.27 -12.70 0.17
C ALA A 131 -1.75 -11.56 -0.75
N GLY A 132 -2.26 -11.87 -1.95
CA GLY A 132 -2.82 -10.88 -2.86
C GLY A 132 -4.18 -10.37 -2.41
N ASP A 133 -5.02 -11.25 -1.87
CA ASP A 133 -6.35 -10.93 -1.35
C ASP A 133 -6.25 -10.01 -0.12
N THR A 134 -5.21 -10.16 0.70
CA THR A 134 -4.90 -9.23 1.81
C THR A 134 -4.67 -7.79 1.33
N VAL A 135 -4.17 -7.59 0.11
CA VAL A 135 -3.81 -6.27 -0.44
C VAL A 135 -4.87 -5.73 -1.42
N ALA A 136 -5.91 -6.50 -1.72
CA ALA A 136 -6.91 -6.14 -2.71
C ALA A 136 -7.65 -4.82 -2.40
N GLN A 137 -7.96 -4.58 -1.12
CA GLN A 137 -8.63 -3.36 -0.68
C GLN A 137 -7.73 -2.12 -0.83
N GLU A 138 -6.45 -2.24 -0.49
CA GLU A 138 -5.46 -1.18 -0.68
C GLU A 138 -5.28 -0.85 -2.17
N HIS A 139 -5.21 -1.87 -3.02
CA HIS A 139 -5.09 -1.69 -4.46
C HIS A 139 -6.31 -0.98 -5.06
N LEU A 140 -7.52 -1.33 -4.62
CA LEU A 140 -8.75 -0.65 -5.06
C LEU A 140 -8.73 0.84 -4.70
N LEU A 141 -8.36 1.17 -3.45
CA LEU A 141 -8.25 2.56 -3.01
C LEU A 141 -7.17 3.33 -3.77
N ALA A 142 -6.03 2.70 -4.05
CA ALA A 142 -4.96 3.30 -4.86
C ALA A 142 -5.42 3.60 -6.29
N VAL A 143 -6.11 2.66 -6.94
CA VAL A 143 -6.65 2.83 -8.29
C VAL A 143 -7.69 3.95 -8.34
N LEU A 144 -8.64 3.97 -7.40
CA LEU A 144 -9.65 5.03 -7.31
C LEU A 144 -9.03 6.40 -7.04
N SER A 145 -8.05 6.46 -6.13
CA SER A 145 -7.31 7.69 -5.82
C SER A 145 -6.53 8.19 -7.03
N GLY A 146 -5.87 7.30 -7.77
CA GLY A 146 -5.18 7.62 -9.02
C GLY A 146 -6.13 8.15 -10.09
N PHE A 147 -7.31 7.51 -10.23
CA PHE A 147 -8.36 7.96 -11.14
C PHE A 147 -8.88 9.36 -10.79
N PHE A 148 -9.26 9.60 -9.53
CA PHE A 148 -9.72 10.92 -9.09
C PHE A 148 -8.63 11.98 -9.13
N GLY A 149 -7.38 11.63 -8.80
CA GLY A 149 -6.23 12.50 -8.97
C GLY A 149 -6.01 12.91 -10.42
N GLY A 150 -6.12 11.96 -11.35
CA GLY A 150 -6.07 12.23 -12.80
C GLY A 150 -7.20 13.15 -13.28
N LEU A 151 -8.44 12.93 -12.83
CA LEU A 151 -9.57 13.81 -13.13
C LEU A 151 -9.38 15.22 -12.56
N ALA A 152 -8.91 15.33 -11.32
CA ALA A 152 -8.62 16.62 -10.69
C ALA A 152 -7.52 17.38 -11.46
N LEU A 153 -6.48 16.68 -11.91
CA LEU A 153 -5.40 17.25 -12.72
C LEU A 153 -5.91 17.74 -14.08
N LEU A 154 -6.78 16.96 -14.74
CA LEU A 154 -7.44 17.35 -16.00
C LEU A 154 -8.30 18.60 -15.79
N LEU A 155 -9.15 18.61 -14.76
CA LEU A 155 -10.03 19.75 -14.44
C LEU A 155 -9.21 21.01 -14.14
N THR A 156 -8.11 20.85 -13.40
CA THR A 156 -7.15 21.92 -13.11
C THR A 156 -6.50 22.45 -14.38
N ALA A 157 -6.10 21.58 -15.30
CA ALA A 157 -5.52 21.98 -16.59
C ALA A 157 -6.51 22.81 -17.42
N ILE A 158 -7.77 22.36 -17.49
CA ILE A 158 -8.85 23.06 -18.22
C ILE A 158 -9.12 24.42 -17.58
N GLY A 159 -9.26 24.47 -16.24
CA GLY A 159 -9.51 25.70 -15.50
C GLY A 159 -8.38 26.71 -15.65
N LEU A 160 -7.13 26.27 -15.52
CA LEU A 160 -5.95 27.12 -15.67
C LEU A 160 -5.82 27.64 -17.11
N TYR A 161 -6.07 26.79 -18.12
CA TYR A 161 -6.12 27.22 -19.52
C TYR A 161 -7.19 28.29 -19.73
N GLY A 162 -8.40 28.08 -19.21
CA GLY A 162 -9.52 29.01 -19.35
C GLY A 162 -9.23 30.37 -18.72
N VAL A 163 -8.75 30.39 -17.47
CA VAL A 163 -8.37 31.63 -16.77
C VAL A 163 -7.24 32.34 -17.50
N MET A 164 -6.20 31.62 -17.94
CA MET A 164 -5.07 32.23 -18.65
C MET A 164 -5.46 32.75 -20.03
N ALA A 165 -6.27 32.01 -20.78
CA ALA A 165 -6.81 32.48 -22.06
C ALA A 165 -7.63 33.76 -21.89
N TYR A 166 -8.44 33.83 -20.83
CA TYR A 166 -9.22 35.03 -20.51
C TYR A 166 -8.33 36.22 -20.14
N VAL A 167 -7.36 36.04 -19.24
CA VAL A 167 -6.40 37.09 -18.84
C VAL A 167 -5.59 37.59 -20.03
N VAL A 168 -5.14 36.68 -20.89
CA VAL A 168 -4.44 37.04 -22.14
C VAL A 168 -5.34 37.89 -23.03
N THR A 169 -6.61 37.52 -23.19
CA THR A 169 -7.57 38.24 -24.05
C THR A 169 -7.85 39.65 -23.52
N LEU A 170 -7.95 39.82 -22.20
CA LEU A 170 -8.06 41.14 -21.57
C LEU A 170 -6.82 42.01 -21.79
N ARG A 171 -5.63 41.41 -21.83
CA ARG A 171 -4.35 42.13 -21.99
C ARG A 171 -3.89 42.27 -23.44
N THR A 172 -4.66 41.78 -24.42
CA THR A 172 -4.24 41.79 -25.84
C THR A 172 -3.95 43.20 -26.35
N HIS A 173 -4.70 44.21 -25.92
CA HIS A 173 -4.50 45.61 -26.31
C HIS A 173 -3.17 46.18 -25.77
N GLU A 174 -2.86 45.94 -24.50
CA GLU A 174 -1.57 46.34 -23.89
C GLU A 174 -0.39 45.61 -24.52
N ILE A 175 -0.57 44.31 -24.82
CA ILE A 175 0.41 43.47 -25.49
C ILE A 175 0.68 43.99 -26.92
N GLY A 176 -0.38 44.37 -27.64
CA GLY A 176 -0.30 44.97 -28.98
C GLY A 176 0.46 46.29 -28.99
N ILE A 177 0.17 47.20 -28.04
CA ILE A 177 0.90 48.47 -27.89
C ILE A 177 2.39 48.22 -27.60
N ARG A 178 2.71 47.31 -26.67
CA ARG A 178 4.11 46.98 -26.36
C ARG A 178 4.85 46.39 -27.55
N LEU A 179 4.21 45.51 -28.33
CA LEU A 179 4.80 44.95 -29.54
C LEU A 179 5.02 46.03 -30.61
N ALA A 180 4.08 46.96 -30.78
CA ALA A 180 4.22 48.09 -31.71
C ALA A 180 5.36 49.05 -31.30
N LEU A 181 5.62 49.19 -30.00
CA LEU A 181 6.77 49.93 -29.46
C LEU A 181 8.09 49.15 -29.51
N GLY A 182 8.12 47.95 -30.12
CA GLY A 182 9.33 47.14 -30.32
C GLY A 182 9.67 46.19 -29.18
N ALA A 183 8.76 45.92 -28.24
CA ALA A 183 9.02 44.97 -27.17
C ALA A 183 9.25 43.55 -27.72
N GLN A 184 10.28 42.88 -27.20
CA GLN A 184 10.59 41.51 -27.61
C GLN A 184 9.49 40.55 -27.14
N ARG A 185 9.02 39.68 -28.04
CA ARG A 185 8.01 38.63 -27.79
C ARG A 185 8.34 37.77 -26.55
N SER A 186 9.62 37.52 -26.30
CA SER A 186 10.12 36.79 -25.12
C SER A 186 9.87 37.51 -23.79
N SER A 187 9.87 38.85 -23.78
CA SER A 187 9.59 39.66 -22.58
C SER A 187 8.14 39.49 -22.14
N ILE A 188 7.22 39.45 -23.10
CA ILE A 188 5.78 39.23 -22.85
C ILE A 188 5.52 37.80 -22.38
N LEU A 189 6.14 36.81 -23.03
CA LEU A 189 6.05 35.41 -22.60
C LEU A 189 6.55 35.23 -21.16
N ARG A 190 7.68 35.85 -20.80
CA ARG A 190 8.26 35.79 -19.46
C ARG A 190 7.34 36.40 -18.41
N LEU A 191 6.65 37.49 -18.74
CA LEU A 191 5.69 38.13 -17.84
C LEU A 191 4.52 37.18 -17.52
N VAL A 192 3.88 36.62 -18.55
CA VAL A 192 2.75 35.70 -18.40
C VAL A 192 3.17 34.43 -17.66
N MET A 193 4.34 33.89 -17.97
CA MET A 193 4.90 32.73 -17.30
C MET A 193 5.24 32.98 -15.83
N ARG A 194 5.68 34.19 -15.48
CA ARG A 194 5.95 34.57 -14.10
C ARG A 194 4.65 34.62 -13.29
N ASP A 195 3.59 35.21 -13.84
CA ASP A 195 2.27 35.26 -13.19
C ASP A 195 1.73 33.84 -12.97
N ALA A 196 1.86 32.97 -13.99
CA ALA A 196 1.50 31.55 -13.89
C ALA A 196 2.33 30.80 -12.83
N ALA A 197 3.64 31.05 -12.77
CA ALA A 197 4.53 30.41 -11.81
C ALA A 197 4.18 30.78 -10.36
N ILE A 198 3.77 32.02 -10.09
CA ILE A 198 3.34 32.44 -8.74
C ILE A 198 2.10 31.66 -8.31
N VAL A 199 1.09 31.56 -9.17
CA VAL A 199 -0.13 30.79 -8.88
C VAL A 199 0.20 29.32 -8.65
N LEU A 200 1.09 28.75 -9.46
CA LEU A 200 1.55 27.37 -9.32
C LEU A 200 2.26 27.13 -7.98
N VAL A 201 3.20 28.00 -7.59
CA VAL A 201 3.94 27.86 -6.33
C VAL A 201 3.01 27.96 -5.12
N VAL A 202 2.10 28.94 -5.12
CA VAL A 202 1.12 29.09 -4.02
C VAL A 202 0.19 27.88 -3.95
N GLY A 203 -0.29 27.39 -5.11
CA GLY A 203 -1.13 26.19 -5.18
C GLY A 203 -0.42 24.94 -4.69
N ILE A 204 0.84 24.72 -5.08
CA ILE A 204 1.67 23.59 -4.61
C ILE A 204 1.88 23.69 -3.09
N ALA A 205 2.24 24.87 -2.58
CA ALA A 205 2.46 25.06 -1.15
C ALA A 205 1.18 24.78 -0.33
N ALA A 206 0.04 25.31 -0.77
CA ALA A 206 -1.24 25.05 -0.15
C ALA A 206 -1.64 23.56 -0.23
N GLY A 207 -1.43 22.93 -1.40
CA GLY A 207 -1.70 21.51 -1.61
C GLY A 207 -0.84 20.60 -0.74
N LEU A 208 0.45 20.90 -0.59
CA LEU A 208 1.36 20.17 0.30
C LEU A 208 0.92 20.28 1.76
N LEU A 209 0.59 21.48 2.23
CA LEU A 209 0.09 21.68 3.58
C LEU A 209 -1.22 20.92 3.80
N GLY A 210 -2.16 21.04 2.85
CA GLY A 210 -3.44 20.31 2.90
C GLY A 210 -3.26 18.80 2.90
N SER A 211 -2.37 18.28 2.06
CA SER A 211 -2.03 16.85 2.00
C SER A 211 -1.48 16.37 3.34
N ILE A 212 -0.48 17.05 3.92
CA ILE A 212 0.08 16.68 5.22
C ILE A 212 -1.00 16.66 6.33
N TRP A 213 -1.91 17.63 6.31
CA TRP A 213 -3.03 17.69 7.27
C TRP A 213 -4.01 16.53 7.09
N ILE A 214 -4.50 16.31 5.86
CA ILE A 214 -5.45 15.24 5.54
C ILE A 214 -4.86 13.87 5.84
N THR A 215 -3.60 13.66 5.46
CA THR A 215 -2.89 12.40 5.69
C THR A 215 -2.74 12.10 7.19
N ARG A 216 -2.56 13.12 8.03
CA ARG A 216 -2.56 12.94 9.50
C ARG A 216 -3.93 12.53 10.04
N LEU A 217 -5.01 13.10 9.50
CA LEU A 217 -6.39 12.72 9.86
C LEU A 217 -6.74 11.31 9.35
N ALA A 218 -6.24 10.93 8.17
CA ALA A 218 -6.47 9.64 7.53
C ALA A 218 -5.52 8.53 8.00
N LYS A 219 -4.67 8.79 9.00
CA LYS A 219 -3.66 7.83 9.47
C LYS A 219 -4.25 6.50 9.96
N GLY A 220 -5.49 6.51 10.46
CA GLY A 220 -6.22 5.30 10.84
C GLY A 220 -6.81 4.50 9.67
N LEU A 221 -6.76 5.03 8.45
CA LEU A 221 -7.17 4.36 7.20
C LEU A 221 -5.97 3.94 6.35
N LEU A 222 -4.81 4.55 6.57
CA LEU A 222 -3.55 4.27 5.90
C LEU A 222 -2.79 3.21 6.71
N PHE A 223 -3.27 1.97 6.64
CA PHE A 223 -2.57 0.82 7.19
C PHE A 223 -1.24 0.61 6.43
N GLY A 224 -0.12 0.47 7.15
CA GLY A 224 1.20 0.11 6.58
C GLY A 224 1.93 1.14 5.68
N LEU A 225 1.28 2.19 5.18
CA LEU A 225 1.89 3.15 4.26
C LEU A 225 2.58 4.29 5.02
N THR A 226 3.88 4.47 4.77
CA THR A 226 4.61 5.66 5.25
C THR A 226 3.96 6.89 4.59
N PRO A 227 3.28 7.77 5.34
CA PRO A 227 2.35 8.73 4.73
C PRO A 227 3.03 9.87 3.94
N ASN A 228 4.37 9.89 3.89
CA ASN A 228 5.17 11.02 3.45
C ASN A 228 6.42 10.54 2.68
N ASP A 229 6.23 9.70 1.66
CA ASP A 229 7.31 9.37 0.74
C ASP A 229 7.72 10.61 -0.08
N PRO A 230 8.96 11.13 0.09
CA PRO A 230 9.42 12.32 -0.63
C PRO A 230 9.46 12.10 -2.15
N VAL A 231 9.67 10.87 -2.60
CA VAL A 231 9.74 10.54 -4.04
C VAL A 231 8.36 10.72 -4.68
N THR A 232 7.32 10.15 -4.06
CA THR A 232 5.93 10.30 -4.52
C THR A 232 5.50 11.77 -4.52
N MET A 233 5.82 12.53 -3.47
CA MET A 233 5.54 13.97 -3.43
C MET A 233 6.27 14.73 -4.54
N GLY A 234 7.55 14.43 -4.77
CA GLY A 234 8.34 15.04 -5.84
C GLY A 234 7.75 14.76 -7.22
N LEU A 235 7.33 13.53 -7.49
CA LEU A 235 6.67 13.14 -8.74
C LEU A 235 5.33 13.86 -8.93
N ALA A 236 4.51 13.97 -7.88
CA ALA A 236 3.24 14.68 -7.94
C ALA A 236 3.45 16.18 -8.26
N ILE A 237 4.42 16.83 -7.61
CA ILE A 237 4.78 18.22 -7.88
C ILE A 237 5.24 18.39 -9.33
N ALA A 238 6.11 17.49 -9.82
CA ALA A 238 6.59 17.53 -11.21
C ALA A 238 5.45 17.34 -12.23
N ALA A 239 4.54 16.40 -11.98
CA ALA A 239 3.35 16.19 -12.81
C ALA A 239 2.43 17.41 -12.82
N MET A 240 2.16 18.02 -11.67
CA MET A 240 1.36 19.25 -11.59
C MET A 240 2.04 20.42 -12.30
N ALA A 241 3.35 20.60 -12.12
CA ALA A 241 4.11 21.67 -12.75
C ALA A 241 4.13 21.52 -14.27
N THR A 242 4.36 20.32 -14.80
CA THR A 242 4.34 20.05 -16.25
C THR A 242 2.98 20.35 -16.86
N VAL A 243 1.89 19.90 -16.23
CA VAL A 243 0.52 20.18 -16.71
C VAL A 243 0.20 21.67 -16.65
N ALA A 244 0.55 22.35 -15.56
CA ALA A 244 0.30 23.78 -15.42
C ALA A 244 1.08 24.61 -16.46
N LEU A 245 2.37 24.28 -16.67
CA LEU A 245 3.19 24.92 -17.69
C LEU A 245 2.65 24.66 -19.10
N ALA A 246 2.21 23.43 -19.40
CA ALA A 246 1.60 23.12 -20.69
C ALA A 246 0.29 23.91 -20.91
N ALA A 247 -0.59 23.95 -19.91
CA ALA A 247 -1.88 24.66 -19.96
C ALA A 247 -1.73 26.18 -20.11
N THR A 248 -0.66 26.76 -19.55
CA THR A 248 -0.36 28.20 -19.59
C THR A 248 0.45 28.61 -20.82
N TYR A 249 1.34 27.74 -21.31
CA TYR A 249 2.18 28.01 -22.48
C TYR A 249 1.35 28.20 -23.75
N ILE A 250 0.33 27.37 -23.96
CA ILE A 250 -0.51 27.42 -25.18
C ILE A 250 -1.20 28.79 -25.36
N PRO A 251 -1.98 29.32 -24.38
CA PRO A 251 -2.62 30.63 -24.53
C PRO A 251 -1.60 31.77 -24.58
N ALA A 252 -0.49 31.69 -23.84
CA ALA A 252 0.58 32.69 -23.89
C ALA A 252 1.25 32.75 -25.27
N GLN A 253 1.49 31.60 -25.90
CA GLN A 253 2.04 31.53 -27.25
C GLN A 253 1.04 32.05 -28.30
N ARG A 254 -0.25 31.79 -28.13
CA ARG A 254 -1.31 32.37 -28.98
C ARG A 254 -1.31 33.89 -28.91
N ALA A 255 -1.23 34.48 -27.71
CA ALA A 255 -1.20 35.94 -27.50
C ALA A 255 -0.13 36.65 -28.34
N ILE A 256 1.05 36.05 -28.41
CA ILE A 256 2.24 36.61 -29.06
C ILE A 256 2.23 36.42 -30.58
N ARG A 257 1.43 35.46 -31.07
CA ARG A 257 1.24 35.19 -32.50
C ARG A 257 0.11 36.00 -33.13
N VAL A 258 -0.76 36.63 -32.33
CA VAL A 258 -1.79 37.55 -32.85
C VAL A 258 -1.08 38.76 -33.47
N ASP A 259 -1.41 39.04 -34.73
CA ASP A 259 -0.77 40.08 -35.53
C ASP A 259 -1.15 41.47 -34.97
N PRO A 260 -0.18 42.32 -34.57
CA PRO A 260 -0.46 43.64 -33.99
C PRO A 260 -1.34 44.54 -34.88
N MET A 261 -1.33 44.32 -36.20
CA MET A 261 -2.18 45.04 -37.15
C MET A 261 -3.67 44.65 -37.09
N ILE A 262 -3.99 43.44 -36.60
CA ILE A 262 -5.39 43.01 -36.39
C ILE A 262 -5.92 43.55 -35.05
N ALA A 263 -5.05 43.66 -34.04
CA ALA A 263 -5.40 44.18 -32.71
C ALA A 263 -5.80 45.67 -32.71
N LEU A 264 -5.32 46.45 -33.68
CA LEU A 264 -5.64 47.88 -33.86
C LEU A 264 -6.83 48.13 -34.81
N ARG A 265 -7.38 47.09 -35.44
CA ARG A 265 -8.44 47.21 -36.45
C ARG A 265 -9.82 46.77 -35.94
N TYR A 266 -9.93 46.38 -34.67
CA TYR A 266 -11.19 46.23 -33.97
C TYR A 266 -11.54 47.54 -33.24
N GLU A 267 -12.03 48.49 -34.02
CA GLU A 267 -13.09 49.42 -33.62
C GLU A 267 -14.33 49.12 -34.47
#